data_AF-A0A932PP65-F1
#
_entry.id   AF-A0A932PP65-F1
#
_cell.length_a   1.000
_cell.length_b   1.000
_cell.length_c   1.000
_cell.angle_alpha   90.00
_cell.angle_beta   90.00
_cell.angle_gamma   90.00
#
_symmetry.space_group_name_H-M   'P 1'
#
loop_
_entity.id
_entity.type
_entity.pdbx_description
1 polymer ?
#
loop_
_entity_poly.entity_id
_entity_poly.type
_entity_poly.pdbx_seq_one_letter_code
_entity_poly.pdbx_strand_id
1 'polypeptide(L)'
;MAMFGTKKTKSSESSELVLAYFEEIQRLRVPLNIVDGRGRAVPAALGSVSDERLVVSPQGPLTVDKGASLDLFFILDGLRFKASTKLLENKPGLVALDLPSGISLAERRKKPRARLNSREGATAIALTGLFDGVGLNGSIENISEGGLCIRVEKVMEVKTQRKMHMGANVLAVGQPLMLIKLNKLPKCGPIELAGTVAWVDASQGLLVGIAFEKGKESLLGPVRSLVSSRTTAIPTSVPMKTRRSQEASPEPEEPYQRPAPKREPEPEEPVAAPEPPAPAPAPAPEPKPAPEPEPEPGPAPAPAPDERSLALLRVKKRSRGILLAMPAGPDRDAVATFLSEDGYGRVLLSDTLSNLLEQVEKPGIHLIFVDGGVTELQDLALASLLRHKLAEAMPPVVLAEASVDAELVLGAQETGVAQILVKPYDLDTEFQRMIEEHLGLG
;
A
#
# COMPACT_ATOMS: atom_id res chain seq x y z
N MET A 1 -15.27 64.57 27.06
CA MET A 1 -14.54 63.28 27.01
C MET A 1 -15.56 62.16 26.91
N ALA A 2 -15.83 61.67 25.71
CA ALA A 2 -16.74 60.52 25.51
C ALA A 2 -15.91 59.24 25.63
N MET A 3 -16.10 58.51 26.73
CA MET A 3 -15.57 57.17 26.95
C MET A 3 -16.38 56.19 26.08
N PHE A 4 -15.87 55.88 24.89
CA PHE A 4 -16.41 54.79 24.07
C PHE A 4 -16.08 53.45 24.76
N GLY A 5 -17.08 52.88 25.45
CA GLY A 5 -17.06 51.48 25.84
C GLY A 5 -17.09 50.62 24.58
N THR A 6 -15.96 50.02 24.24
CA THR A 6 -15.90 48.93 23.26
C THR A 6 -16.72 47.77 23.79
N LYS A 7 -17.90 47.57 23.21
CA LYS A 7 -18.71 46.36 23.43
C LYS A 7 -17.84 45.16 23.07
N LYS A 8 -17.44 44.36 24.07
CA LYS A 8 -16.96 42.99 23.87
C LYS A 8 -18.03 42.26 23.06
N THR A 9 -17.79 42.08 21.76
CA THR A 9 -18.53 41.17 20.91
C THR A 9 -18.46 39.79 21.56
N LYS A 10 -19.61 39.22 21.90
CA LYS A 10 -19.71 37.84 22.40
C LYS A 10 -18.92 36.93 21.45
N SER A 11 -18.06 36.07 22.00
CA SER A 11 -17.41 35.01 21.24
C SER A 11 -18.51 34.22 20.53
N SER A 12 -18.48 34.20 19.20
CA SER A 12 -19.32 33.26 18.47
C SER A 12 -18.76 31.86 18.71
N GLU A 13 -19.59 30.83 18.73
CA GLU A 13 -19.14 29.43 18.84
C GLU A 13 -18.06 29.09 17.78
N SER A 14 -18.13 29.74 16.61
CA SER A 14 -17.10 29.64 15.57
C SER A 14 -15.73 30.17 16.00
N SER A 15 -15.67 31.24 16.79
CA SER A 15 -14.42 31.83 17.28
C SER A 15 -13.74 30.95 18.33
N GLU A 16 -14.52 30.29 19.19
CA GLU A 16 -13.99 29.33 20.19
C GLU A 16 -13.42 28.08 19.53
N LEU A 17 -14.10 27.58 18.50
CA LEU A 17 -13.59 26.49 17.66
C LEU A 17 -12.25 26.89 17.00
N VAL A 18 -12.19 28.08 16.38
CA VAL A 18 -10.95 28.57 15.74
C VAL A 18 -9.81 28.62 16.75
N LEU A 19 -10.04 29.19 17.92
CA LEU A 19 -9.03 29.29 18.97
C LEU A 19 -8.55 27.91 19.43
N ALA A 20 -9.45 26.96 19.67
CA ALA A 20 -9.08 25.60 20.06
C ALA A 20 -8.13 24.94 19.05
N TYR A 21 -8.40 25.11 17.75
CA TYR A 21 -7.52 24.58 16.70
C TYR A 21 -6.15 25.26 16.67
N PHE A 22 -6.09 26.59 16.76
CA PHE A 22 -4.81 27.32 16.73
C PHE A 22 -3.99 27.11 18.01
N GLU A 23 -4.60 27.02 19.19
CA GLU A 23 -3.93 26.64 20.43
C GLU A 23 -3.29 25.25 20.32
N GLU A 24 -3.97 24.31 19.65
CA GLU A 24 -3.41 22.98 19.43
C GLU A 24 -2.28 22.95 18.40
N ILE A 25 -2.40 23.73 17.31
CA ILE A 25 -1.30 23.94 16.34
C ILE A 25 -0.07 24.48 17.06
N GLN A 26 -0.24 25.45 17.96
CA GLN A 26 0.83 26.04 18.74
C GLN A 26 1.48 24.98 19.65
N ARG A 27 0.66 24.23 20.38
CA ARG A 27 1.11 23.16 21.30
C ARG A 27 1.93 22.08 20.59
N LEU A 28 1.43 21.61 19.45
CA LEU A 28 2.05 20.54 18.67
C LEU A 28 3.12 21.05 17.70
N ARG A 29 3.36 22.37 17.64
CA ARG A 29 4.28 23.03 16.71
C ARG A 29 4.06 22.60 15.26
N VAL A 30 2.79 22.50 14.86
CA VAL A 30 2.42 22.08 13.51
C VAL A 30 2.85 23.16 12.52
N PRO A 31 3.58 22.82 11.44
CA PRO A 31 3.95 23.79 10.42
C PRO A 31 2.71 24.29 9.68
N LEU A 32 2.68 25.59 9.39
CA LEU A 32 1.61 26.23 8.65
C LEU A 32 2.16 26.91 7.40
N ASN A 33 1.36 26.96 6.33
CA ASN A 33 1.70 27.65 5.11
C ASN A 33 0.80 28.87 4.96
N ILE A 34 1.42 30.04 4.82
CA ILE A 34 0.74 31.29 4.52
C ILE A 34 0.70 31.43 3.01
N VAL A 35 -0.49 31.51 2.44
CA VAL A 35 -0.71 31.71 1.00
C VAL A 35 -1.22 33.13 0.79
N ASP A 36 -0.47 33.90 0.01
CA ASP A 36 -0.87 35.26 -0.36
C ASP A 36 -1.95 35.26 -1.47
N GLY A 37 -2.53 36.42 -1.77
CA GLY A 37 -3.49 36.58 -2.87
C GLY A 37 -2.93 36.30 -4.27
N ARG A 38 -1.60 36.13 -4.40
CA ARG A 38 -0.91 35.74 -5.64
C ARG A 38 -0.63 34.23 -5.69
N GLY A 39 -1.07 33.47 -4.69
CA GLY A 39 -0.89 32.02 -4.60
C GLY A 39 0.51 31.59 -4.13
N ARG A 40 1.37 32.50 -3.68
CA ARG A 40 2.69 32.14 -3.15
C ARG A 40 2.52 31.58 -1.73
N ALA A 41 3.01 30.37 -1.53
CA ALA A 41 3.01 29.70 -0.24
C ALA A 41 4.35 29.94 0.48
N VAL A 42 4.29 30.46 1.70
CA VAL A 42 5.44 30.67 2.59
C VAL A 42 5.25 29.81 3.85
N PRO A 43 6.16 28.87 4.14
CA PRO A 43 6.14 28.12 5.39
C PRO A 43 6.32 29.06 6.59
N ALA A 44 5.61 28.80 7.67
CA ALA A 44 5.65 29.57 8.90
C ALA A 44 5.42 28.67 10.12
N ALA A 45 5.74 29.21 11.29
CA ALA A 45 5.44 28.59 12.57
C ALA A 45 4.55 29.52 13.41
N LEU A 46 3.65 28.93 14.19
CA LEU A 46 2.78 29.69 15.09
C LEU A 46 3.52 30.01 16.38
N GLY A 47 3.68 31.30 16.66
CA GLY A 47 4.36 31.79 17.86
C GLY A 47 3.40 31.94 19.03
N SER A 48 2.35 32.75 18.87
CA SER A 48 1.32 32.96 19.89
C SER A 48 -0.09 33.09 19.31
N VAL A 49 -1.07 32.69 20.13
CA VAL A 49 -2.50 32.74 19.83
C VAL A 49 -3.17 33.57 20.91
N SER A 50 -4.05 34.48 20.51
CA SER A 50 -4.88 35.28 21.41
C SER A 50 -6.28 35.43 20.82
N ASP A 51 -7.23 35.90 21.61
CA ASP A 51 -8.63 36.01 21.20
C ASP A 51 -8.85 36.96 20.00
N GLU A 52 -7.90 37.85 19.71
CA GLU A 52 -8.02 38.84 18.61
C GLU A 52 -6.96 38.67 17.51
N ARG A 53 -5.82 38.02 17.80
CA ARG A 53 -4.70 37.97 16.85
C ARG A 53 -3.87 36.70 16.97
N LEU A 54 -3.28 36.32 15.85
CA LEU A 54 -2.28 35.27 15.71
C LEU A 54 -0.93 35.88 15.40
N VAL A 55 0.13 35.40 16.05
CA VAL A 55 1.50 35.79 15.74
C VAL A 55 2.22 34.61 15.11
N VAL A 56 2.72 34.78 13.89
CA VAL A 56 3.41 33.73 13.13
C VAL A 56 4.80 34.21 12.69
N SER A 57 5.74 33.27 12.62
CA SER A 57 7.09 33.53 12.11
C SER A 57 7.27 32.87 10.74
N PRO A 58 7.24 33.62 9.63
CA PRO A 58 7.49 33.06 8.30
C PRO A 58 8.97 32.71 8.10
N GLN A 59 9.24 31.64 7.36
CA GLN A 59 10.59 31.18 7.00
C GLN A 59 11.10 31.78 5.68
N GLY A 60 10.40 32.78 5.14
CA GLY A 60 10.75 33.44 3.88
C GLY A 60 10.11 34.83 3.76
N PRO A 61 10.46 35.60 2.70
CA PRO A 61 9.97 36.95 2.51
C PRO A 61 8.46 36.94 2.21
N LEU A 62 7.68 37.62 3.05
CA LEU A 62 6.26 37.86 2.83
C LEU A 62 6.07 39.30 2.32
N THR A 63 5.85 39.46 1.01
CA THR A 63 5.66 40.76 0.35
C THR A 63 4.18 41.07 0.22
N VAL A 64 3.56 41.39 1.35
CA VAL A 64 2.12 41.62 1.44
C VAL A 64 1.85 42.89 2.24
N ASP A 65 0.94 43.71 1.72
CA ASP A 65 0.52 44.97 2.34
C ASP A 65 -0.38 44.75 3.55
N LYS A 66 -0.29 45.65 4.53
CA LYS A 66 -1.16 45.64 5.72
C LYS A 66 -2.64 45.68 5.29
N GLY A 67 -3.45 44.82 5.89
CA GLY A 67 -4.88 44.67 5.60
C GLY A 67 -5.20 43.66 4.50
N ALA A 68 -4.20 43.14 3.78
CA ALA A 68 -4.43 42.13 2.75
C ALA A 68 -4.97 40.82 3.34
N SER A 69 -5.80 40.12 2.55
CA SER A 69 -6.32 38.81 2.91
C SER A 69 -5.27 37.72 2.63
N LEU A 70 -5.11 36.81 3.59
CA LEU A 70 -4.18 35.69 3.56
C LEU A 70 -4.92 34.41 3.88
N ASP A 71 -4.52 33.32 3.23
CA ASP A 71 -5.02 31.98 3.52
C ASP A 71 -3.97 31.18 4.30
N LEU A 72 -4.36 30.64 5.44
CA LEU A 72 -3.55 29.75 6.26
C LEU A 72 -3.93 28.30 5.95
N PHE A 73 -2.94 27.48 5.59
CA PHE A 73 -3.09 26.04 5.42
C PHE A 73 -2.23 25.28 6.41
N PHE A 74 -2.82 24.32 7.11
CA PHE A 74 -2.12 23.45 8.04
C PHE A 74 -2.72 22.05 8.03
N ILE A 75 -1.96 21.07 8.51
CA ILE A 75 -2.41 19.68 8.63
C ILE A 75 -2.43 19.30 10.11
N LEU A 76 -3.62 19.03 10.65
CA LEU A 76 -3.80 18.60 12.03
C LEU A 76 -4.62 17.31 12.03
N ASP A 77 -4.21 16.33 12.83
CA ASP A 77 -4.85 14.99 12.88
C ASP A 77 -5.00 14.32 11.51
N GLY A 78 -4.07 14.60 10.59
CA GLY A 78 -4.10 14.07 9.22
C GLY A 78 -5.09 14.74 8.28
N LEU A 79 -5.84 15.76 8.74
CA LEU A 79 -6.78 16.55 7.93
C LEU A 79 -6.16 17.88 7.54
N ARG A 80 -6.39 18.29 6.30
CA ARG A 80 -5.98 19.60 5.81
C ARG A 80 -7.06 20.64 6.12
N PHE A 81 -6.67 21.71 6.80
CA PHE A 81 -7.54 22.84 7.11
C PHE A 81 -7.12 24.09 6.34
N LYS A 82 -8.10 24.96 6.12
CA LYS A 82 -7.93 26.31 5.56
C LYS A 82 -8.62 27.32 6.47
N ALA A 83 -7.91 28.40 6.80
CA ALA A 83 -8.45 29.55 7.52
C ALA A 83 -8.08 30.84 6.80
N SER A 84 -9.03 31.72 6.53
CA SER A 84 -8.77 33.00 5.88
C SER A 84 -8.67 34.11 6.94
N THR A 85 -7.62 34.92 6.85
CA THR A 85 -7.30 35.99 7.80
C THR A 85 -6.86 37.26 7.08
N LYS A 86 -6.62 38.34 7.82
CA LYS A 86 -6.08 39.61 7.35
C LYS A 86 -4.75 39.91 8.03
N LEU A 87 -3.83 40.50 7.27
CA LEU A 87 -2.56 40.95 7.79
C LEU A 87 -2.72 42.22 8.63
N LEU A 88 -2.36 42.19 9.91
CA LEU A 88 -2.41 43.36 10.80
C LEU A 88 -1.07 44.10 10.86
N GLU A 89 0.02 43.35 10.97
CA GLU A 89 1.38 43.89 11.08
C GLU A 89 2.39 42.95 10.41
N ASN A 90 3.32 43.52 9.65
CA ASN A 90 4.40 42.79 9.01
C ASN A 90 5.73 43.33 9.52
N LYS A 91 6.35 42.63 10.48
CA LYS A 91 7.70 42.90 10.96
C LYS A 91 8.66 41.83 10.40
N PRO A 92 9.94 42.16 10.18
CA PRO A 92 10.92 41.16 9.75
C PRO A 92 10.94 39.95 10.71
N GLY A 93 10.61 38.77 10.19
CA GLY A 93 10.56 37.51 10.94
C GLY A 93 9.33 37.31 11.83
N LEU A 94 8.43 38.29 11.94
CA LEU A 94 7.24 38.19 12.79
C LEU A 94 6.04 38.91 12.18
N VAL A 95 4.98 38.16 11.94
CA VAL A 95 3.77 38.63 11.27
C VAL A 95 2.60 38.49 12.24
N ALA A 96 1.88 39.59 12.46
CA ALA A 96 0.64 39.59 13.22
C ALA A 96 -0.55 39.53 12.26
N LEU A 97 -1.41 38.55 12.47
CA LEU A 97 -2.60 38.26 11.68
C LEU A 97 -3.83 38.42 12.57
N ASP A 98 -4.95 38.80 11.97
CA ASP A 98 -6.24 38.80 12.64
C ASP A 98 -6.68 37.38 12.99
N LEU A 99 -7.49 37.19 14.02
CA LEU A 99 -8.06 35.87 14.28
C LEU A 99 -9.01 35.50 13.12
N PRO A 100 -8.85 34.34 12.47
CA PRO A 100 -9.76 33.91 11.41
C PRO A 100 -11.20 33.82 11.92
N SER A 101 -12.16 34.34 11.14
CA SER A 101 -13.59 34.26 11.49
C SER A 101 -14.15 32.83 11.46
N GLY A 102 -13.44 31.90 10.81
CA GLY A 102 -13.78 30.49 10.73
C GLY A 102 -12.63 29.64 10.18
N ILE A 103 -12.74 28.34 10.38
CA ILE A 103 -11.89 27.32 9.79
C ILE A 103 -12.76 26.44 8.90
N SER A 104 -12.22 26.04 7.75
CA SER A 104 -12.86 25.11 6.84
C SER A 104 -11.97 23.91 6.58
N LEU A 105 -12.60 22.75 6.35
CA LEU A 105 -11.89 21.56 5.91
C LEU A 105 -11.51 21.75 4.43
N ALA A 106 -10.21 21.72 4.14
CA ALA A 106 -9.64 21.84 2.80
C ALA A 106 -9.07 20.50 2.31
N GLU A 107 -9.61 19.40 2.83
CA GLU A 107 -9.23 18.06 2.41
C GLU A 107 -9.71 17.82 0.98
N ARG A 108 -8.75 17.53 0.10
CA ARG A 108 -9.02 17.28 -1.32
C ARG A 108 -9.22 15.79 -1.60
N ARG A 109 -8.90 14.94 -0.62
CA ARG A 109 -8.97 13.49 -0.76
C ARG A 109 -10.42 13.03 -0.61
N LYS A 110 -10.87 12.25 -1.60
CA LYS A 110 -12.16 11.56 -1.55
C LYS A 110 -12.11 10.23 -0.79
N LYS A 111 -10.91 9.68 -0.60
CA LYS A 111 -10.70 8.36 0.03
C LYS A 111 -9.67 8.47 1.17
N PRO A 112 -9.90 7.78 2.31
CA PRO A 112 -8.96 7.74 3.42
C PRO A 112 -7.64 7.07 3.01
N ARG A 113 -6.56 7.39 3.72
CA ARG A 113 -5.23 6.82 3.52
C ARG A 113 -4.72 6.25 4.84
N ALA A 114 -4.32 4.98 4.84
CA ALA A 114 -3.57 4.41 5.94
C ALA A 114 -2.12 4.83 5.87
N ARG A 115 -1.56 5.29 6.99
CA ARG A 115 -0.11 5.44 7.13
C ARG A 115 0.51 4.10 7.51
N LEU A 116 1.67 3.82 6.94
CA LEU A 116 2.46 2.63 7.21
C LEU A 116 3.78 3.05 7.84
N ASN A 117 4.16 2.37 8.92
CA ASN A 117 5.45 2.62 9.55
C ASN A 117 6.54 1.85 8.81
N SER A 118 7.76 2.40 8.74
CA SER A 118 8.90 1.72 8.10
C SER A 118 9.22 0.35 8.72
N ARG A 119 8.89 0.14 10.00
CA ARG A 119 9.06 -1.14 10.71
C ARG A 119 8.15 -2.25 10.19
N GLU A 120 7.06 -1.91 9.51
CA GLU A 120 6.14 -2.88 8.91
C GLU A 120 6.71 -3.49 7.63
N GLY A 121 7.77 -2.89 7.06
CA GLY A 121 8.50 -3.45 5.91
C GLY A 121 7.72 -3.43 4.60
N ALA A 122 6.63 -2.66 4.51
CA ALA A 122 5.84 -2.50 3.30
C ALA A 122 6.64 -1.79 2.21
N THR A 123 6.82 -2.45 1.07
CA THR A 123 7.61 -1.93 -0.05
C THR A 123 6.81 -1.93 -1.34
N ALA A 124 7.18 -1.02 -2.24
CA ALA A 124 6.61 -0.95 -3.57
C ALA A 124 7.73 -0.86 -4.62
N ILE A 125 7.54 -1.59 -5.72
CA ILE A 125 8.35 -1.49 -6.92
C ILE A 125 7.45 -0.90 -8.00
N ALA A 126 7.87 0.18 -8.65
CA ALA A 126 7.12 0.83 -9.72
C ALA A 126 7.98 0.99 -10.97
N LEU A 127 7.50 0.50 -12.11
CA LEU A 127 8.22 0.53 -13.39
C LEU A 127 7.45 1.35 -14.41
N THR A 128 8.12 2.27 -15.09
CA THR A 128 7.53 3.02 -16.21
C THR A 128 7.38 2.16 -17.46
N GLY A 129 8.23 1.14 -17.60
CA GLY A 129 8.21 0.18 -18.70
C GLY A 129 8.75 -1.17 -18.24
N LEU A 130 8.36 -2.25 -18.93
CA LEU A 130 8.73 -3.62 -18.55
C LEU A 130 10.14 -4.02 -19.02
N PHE A 131 10.63 -3.39 -20.11
CA PHE A 131 11.92 -3.71 -20.72
C PHE A 131 12.88 -2.52 -20.72
N ASP A 132 12.34 -1.31 -20.67
CA ASP A 132 13.06 -0.05 -20.71
C ASP A 132 12.38 1.01 -19.84
N GLY A 133 13.08 2.12 -19.61
CA GLY A 133 12.63 3.19 -18.74
C GLY A 133 13.17 3.08 -17.31
N VAL A 134 12.40 3.61 -16.36
CA VAL A 134 12.82 3.83 -14.98
C VAL A 134 12.05 2.93 -14.03
N GLY A 135 12.79 2.22 -13.19
CA GLY A 135 12.30 1.46 -12.06
C GLY A 135 12.56 2.20 -10.75
N LEU A 136 11.52 2.28 -9.92
CA LEU A 136 11.58 2.75 -8.55
C LEU A 136 11.42 1.57 -7.60
N ASN A 137 12.16 1.60 -6.51
CA ASN A 137 11.97 0.72 -5.37
C ASN A 137 12.09 1.54 -4.09
N GLY A 138 11.17 1.33 -3.15
CA GLY A 138 11.20 1.98 -1.86
C GLY A 138 10.10 1.54 -0.90
N SER A 139 10.08 2.17 0.27
CA SER A 139 9.09 1.93 1.31
C SER A 139 7.80 2.71 1.07
N ILE A 140 6.66 2.10 1.41
CA ILE A 140 5.34 2.75 1.29
C ILE A 140 5.09 3.58 2.55
N GLU A 141 4.89 4.89 2.41
CA GLU A 141 4.56 5.75 3.56
C GLU A 141 3.07 5.76 3.88
N ASN A 142 2.26 5.79 2.83
CA ASN A 142 0.82 5.76 2.95
C ASN A 142 0.18 5.13 1.71
N ILE A 143 -0.99 4.53 1.92
CA ILE A 143 -1.75 3.83 0.90
C ILE A 143 -3.24 4.10 1.05
N SER A 144 -3.94 4.15 -0.07
CA SER A 144 -5.40 4.18 -0.19
C SER A 144 -5.84 3.28 -1.33
N GLU A 145 -7.14 3.09 -1.49
CA GLU A 145 -7.69 2.44 -2.68
C GLU A 145 -7.44 3.23 -3.98
N GLY A 146 -7.12 4.52 -3.89
CA GLY A 146 -6.92 5.37 -5.08
C GLY A 146 -5.47 5.55 -5.47
N GLY A 147 -4.53 5.07 -4.66
CA GLY A 147 -3.11 5.35 -4.85
C GLY A 147 -2.29 5.21 -3.57
N LEU A 148 -0.99 5.41 -3.71
CA LEU A 148 -0.03 5.30 -2.62
C LEU A 148 1.05 6.38 -2.71
N CYS A 149 1.88 6.45 -1.68
CA CYS A 149 3.09 7.27 -1.64
C CYS A 149 4.30 6.37 -1.34
N ILE A 150 5.30 6.41 -2.21
CA ILE A 150 6.57 5.69 -2.03
C ILE A 150 7.63 6.70 -1.62
N ARG A 151 8.38 6.36 -0.56
CA ARG A 151 9.69 6.93 -0.29
C ARG A 151 10.71 6.11 -1.06
N VAL A 152 11.17 6.65 -2.18
CA VAL A 152 12.09 5.95 -3.08
C VAL A 152 13.43 5.81 -2.38
N GLU A 153 13.98 4.59 -2.42
CA GLU A 153 15.29 4.24 -1.86
C GLU A 153 16.29 3.92 -2.98
N LYS A 154 15.79 3.36 -4.08
CA LYS A 154 16.58 3.03 -5.26
C LYS A 154 15.82 3.40 -6.53
N VAL A 155 16.52 4.09 -7.43
CA VAL A 155 16.10 4.31 -8.82
C VAL A 155 17.05 3.53 -9.71
N MET A 156 16.52 2.82 -10.71
CA MET A 156 17.31 2.06 -11.67
C MET A 156 16.75 2.16 -13.07
N GLU A 157 17.62 2.13 -14.07
CA GLU A 157 17.21 1.95 -15.46
C GLU A 157 16.84 0.49 -15.68
N VAL A 158 15.64 0.21 -16.20
CA VAL A 158 15.09 -1.15 -16.29
C VAL A 158 15.94 -2.03 -17.21
N LYS A 159 16.39 -1.49 -18.33
CA LYS A 159 17.15 -2.23 -19.36
C LYS A 159 18.54 -2.65 -18.89
N THR A 160 19.25 -1.74 -18.22
CA THR A 160 20.66 -1.94 -17.83
C THR A 160 20.82 -2.35 -16.37
N GLN A 161 19.75 -2.29 -15.59
CA GLN A 161 19.73 -2.38 -14.12
C GLN A 161 20.66 -1.39 -13.42
N ARG A 162 21.17 -0.37 -14.13
CA ARG A 162 22.10 0.60 -13.58
C ARG A 162 21.38 1.53 -12.62
N LYS A 163 21.97 1.74 -11.44
CA LYS A 163 21.45 2.70 -10.46
C LYS A 163 21.53 4.12 -11.03
N MET A 164 20.42 4.86 -10.94
CA MET A 164 20.32 6.25 -11.39
C MET A 164 20.38 7.22 -10.20
N HIS A 165 20.67 8.49 -10.50
CA HIS A 165 20.65 9.56 -9.50
C HIS A 165 19.20 9.89 -9.09
N MET A 166 18.99 10.10 -7.78
CA MET A 166 17.66 10.35 -7.21
C MET A 166 17.31 11.84 -7.28
N GLY A 167 16.94 12.30 -8.46
CA GLY A 167 16.49 13.68 -8.70
C GLY A 167 14.98 13.78 -8.93
N ALA A 168 14.42 14.99 -8.78
CA ALA A 168 13.03 15.28 -9.11
C ALA A 168 12.70 15.03 -10.60
N ASN A 169 13.71 15.11 -11.48
CA ASN A 169 13.55 14.94 -12.93
C ASN A 169 13.54 13.46 -13.37
N VAL A 170 13.63 12.52 -12.43
CA VAL A 170 13.62 11.08 -12.74
C VAL A 170 12.27 10.64 -13.30
N LEU A 171 11.18 11.28 -12.86
CA LEU A 171 9.82 11.02 -13.34
C LEU A 171 9.08 12.33 -13.57
N ALA A 172 8.23 12.34 -14.59
CA ALA A 172 7.29 13.43 -14.82
C ALA A 172 5.94 13.15 -14.15
N VAL A 173 5.28 14.21 -13.67
CA VAL A 173 3.88 14.12 -13.25
C VAL A 173 3.02 13.75 -14.46
N GLY A 174 2.11 12.79 -14.28
CA GLY A 174 1.30 12.19 -15.34
C GLY A 174 1.95 11.01 -16.05
N GLN A 175 3.22 10.70 -15.76
CA GLN A 175 3.90 9.57 -16.39
C GLN A 175 3.24 8.24 -15.99
N PRO A 176 2.91 7.37 -16.97
CA PRO A 176 2.33 6.07 -16.68
C PRO A 176 3.37 5.12 -16.08
N LEU A 177 2.90 4.28 -15.17
CA LEU A 177 3.63 3.19 -14.55
C LEU A 177 2.93 1.89 -14.94
N MET A 178 3.59 1.12 -15.80
CA MET A 178 3.06 -0.13 -16.36
C MET A 178 2.93 -1.23 -15.29
N LEU A 179 3.82 -1.22 -14.30
CA LEU A 179 3.79 -2.18 -13.21
C LEU A 179 4.07 -1.47 -11.88
N ILE A 180 3.20 -1.69 -10.92
CA ILE A 180 3.34 -1.33 -9.52
C ILE A 180 3.11 -2.61 -8.73
N LYS A 181 4.17 -3.11 -8.10
CA LYS A 181 4.13 -4.30 -7.25
C LYS A 181 4.23 -3.89 -5.80
N LEU A 182 3.18 -4.17 -5.03
CA LEU A 182 3.12 -3.95 -3.59
C LEU A 182 3.51 -5.24 -2.89
N ASN A 183 4.49 -5.15 -1.99
CA ASN A 183 4.98 -6.30 -1.23
C ASN A 183 4.94 -6.01 0.26
N LYS A 184 4.82 -7.09 1.05
CA LYS A 184 4.88 -7.03 2.52
C LYS A 184 3.88 -6.05 3.14
N LEU A 185 2.73 -5.88 2.51
CA LEU A 185 1.64 -5.11 3.10
C LEU A 185 1.04 -5.91 4.28
N PRO A 186 0.77 -5.26 5.42
CA PRO A 186 0.20 -5.95 6.58
C PRO A 186 -1.11 -6.66 6.22
N LYS A 187 -1.17 -7.97 6.50
CA LYS A 187 -2.36 -8.81 6.24
C LYS A 187 -2.81 -8.84 4.76
N CYS A 188 -1.92 -8.51 3.83
CA CYS A 188 -2.20 -8.52 2.39
C CYS A 188 -1.12 -9.34 1.67
N GLY A 189 -1.54 -10.13 0.66
CA GLY A 189 -0.61 -10.76 -0.28
C GLY A 189 0.09 -9.74 -1.18
N PRO A 190 1.04 -10.16 -2.03
CA PRO A 190 1.60 -9.31 -3.05
C PRO A 190 0.51 -8.87 -4.05
N ILE A 191 0.47 -7.58 -4.40
CA ILE A 191 -0.54 -7.03 -5.31
C ILE A 191 0.19 -6.37 -6.48
N GLU A 192 -0.22 -6.70 -7.71
CA GLU A 192 0.30 -6.11 -8.94
C GLU A 192 -0.79 -5.27 -9.62
N LEU A 193 -0.46 -4.04 -9.98
CA LEU A 193 -1.38 -3.07 -10.56
C LEU A 193 -0.63 -2.07 -11.45
N ALA A 194 -1.36 -1.19 -12.13
CA ALA A 194 -0.81 -0.10 -12.92
C ALA A 194 -1.28 1.26 -12.36
N GLY A 195 -0.61 2.34 -12.76
CA GLY A 195 -0.94 3.67 -12.26
C GLY A 195 -0.23 4.79 -12.98
N THR A 196 -0.36 5.99 -12.44
CA THR A 196 0.25 7.21 -12.97
C THR A 196 0.89 8.01 -11.85
N VAL A 197 1.98 8.69 -12.16
CA VAL A 197 2.65 9.58 -11.20
C VAL A 197 1.77 10.80 -10.96
N ALA A 198 1.28 10.96 -9.74
CA ALA A 198 0.39 12.06 -9.36
C ALA A 198 1.15 13.30 -8.86
N TRP A 199 2.28 13.10 -8.18
CA TRP A 199 3.19 14.17 -7.75
C TRP A 199 4.57 13.60 -7.39
N VAL A 200 5.58 14.46 -7.43
CA VAL A 200 6.97 14.13 -7.07
C VAL A 200 7.51 15.25 -6.17
N ASP A 201 8.22 14.88 -5.12
CA ASP A 201 8.94 15.81 -4.23
C ASP A 201 10.31 15.24 -3.92
N ALA A 202 11.33 16.09 -3.99
CA ALA A 202 12.72 15.73 -3.72
C ALA A 202 13.32 16.52 -2.54
N SER A 203 12.51 17.30 -1.82
CA SER A 203 12.97 18.19 -0.74
C SER A 203 13.57 17.45 0.45
N GLN A 204 13.02 16.29 0.83
CA GLN A 204 13.50 15.45 1.94
C GLN A 204 13.68 13.99 1.49
N GLY A 205 14.38 13.84 0.36
CA GLY A 205 14.45 12.59 -0.39
C GLY A 205 13.34 12.49 -1.43
N LEU A 206 13.46 11.53 -2.35
CA LEU A 206 12.53 11.37 -3.45
C LEU A 206 11.25 10.67 -2.99
N LEU A 207 10.19 11.44 -2.82
CA LEU A 207 8.83 10.97 -2.57
C LEU A 207 8.04 11.01 -3.88
N VAL A 208 7.37 9.90 -4.17
CA VAL A 208 6.56 9.75 -5.38
C VAL A 208 5.16 9.31 -4.99
N GLY A 209 4.19 10.18 -5.26
CA GLY A 209 2.78 9.83 -5.16
C GLY A 209 2.27 9.21 -6.44
N ILE A 210 1.63 8.05 -6.34
CA ILE A 210 1.14 7.29 -7.47
C ILE A 210 -0.36 7.12 -7.34
N ALA A 211 -1.11 7.51 -8.38
CA ALA A 211 -2.54 7.23 -8.49
C ALA A 211 -2.73 5.89 -9.22
N PHE A 212 -3.54 5.00 -8.66
CA PHE A 212 -3.84 3.72 -9.30
C PHE A 212 -4.76 3.91 -10.50
N GLU A 213 -4.58 3.07 -11.51
CA GLU A 213 -5.45 3.08 -12.68
C GLU A 213 -6.86 2.61 -12.33
N LYS A 214 -7.87 3.22 -12.96
CA LYS A 214 -9.28 2.83 -12.79
C LYS A 214 -9.50 1.44 -13.39
N GLY A 215 -10.38 0.65 -12.76
CA GLY A 215 -10.75 -0.71 -13.23
C GLY A 215 -10.01 -1.86 -12.54
N LYS A 216 -8.96 -1.58 -11.75
CA LYS A 216 -8.27 -2.59 -10.91
C LYS A 216 -8.76 -2.60 -9.45
N GLU A 217 -9.96 -2.10 -9.21
CA GLU A 217 -10.51 -1.90 -7.86
C GLU A 217 -10.80 -3.22 -7.12
N SER A 218 -11.11 -4.28 -7.86
CA SER A 218 -11.34 -5.63 -7.31
C SER A 218 -10.09 -6.19 -6.62
N LEU A 219 -8.90 -5.92 -7.16
CA LEU A 219 -7.62 -6.36 -6.58
C LEU A 219 -7.26 -5.61 -5.28
N LEU A 220 -7.92 -4.48 -5.01
CA LEU A 220 -7.65 -3.61 -3.87
C LEU A 220 -8.53 -3.93 -2.66
N GLY A 221 -9.31 -5.02 -2.68
CA GLY A 221 -10.09 -5.49 -1.52
C GLY A 221 -9.27 -5.59 -0.22
N PRO A 222 -8.10 -6.25 -0.23
CA PRO A 222 -7.22 -6.31 0.95
C PRO A 222 -6.74 -4.93 1.41
N VAL A 223 -6.43 -4.03 0.47
CA VAL A 223 -5.99 -2.65 0.76
C VAL A 223 -7.14 -1.84 1.38
N ARG A 224 -8.37 -2.00 0.88
CA ARG A 224 -9.57 -1.40 1.46
C ARG A 224 -9.74 -1.83 2.91
N SER A 225 -9.68 -3.12 3.20
CA SER A 225 -9.77 -3.65 4.56
C SER A 225 -8.67 -3.11 5.47
N LEU A 226 -7.42 -3.03 4.97
CA LEU A 226 -6.31 -2.44 5.71
C LEU A 226 -6.57 -0.95 6.05
N VAL A 227 -7.05 -0.17 5.08
CA VAL A 227 -7.35 1.25 5.28
C VAL A 227 -8.49 1.43 6.26
N SER A 228 -9.58 0.68 6.12
CA SER A 228 -10.72 0.71 7.05
C SER A 228 -10.32 0.31 8.47
N SER A 229 -9.36 -0.60 8.63
CA SER A 229 -8.87 -1.02 9.96
C SER A 229 -8.02 0.05 10.67
N ARG A 230 -7.49 1.03 9.93
CA ARG A 230 -6.53 2.02 10.46
C ARG A 230 -6.99 3.46 10.37
N THR A 231 -8.06 3.73 9.64
CA THR A 231 -8.48 5.09 9.33
C THR A 231 -9.98 5.20 9.43
N THR A 232 -10.43 6.22 10.15
CA THR A 232 -11.84 6.63 10.18
C THR A 232 -12.19 7.34 8.87
N ALA A 233 -13.47 7.34 8.50
CA ALA A 233 -13.93 8.06 7.32
C ALA A 233 -13.50 9.55 7.39
N ILE A 234 -13.15 10.13 6.24
CA ILE A 234 -12.80 11.55 6.16
C ILE A 234 -14.05 12.35 6.55
N PRO A 235 -14.00 13.19 7.60
CA PRO A 235 -15.16 13.96 8.02
C PRO A 235 -15.51 14.99 6.96
N THR A 236 -16.81 15.16 6.70
CA THR A 236 -17.37 16.14 5.76
C THR A 236 -17.49 17.54 6.37
N SER A 237 -17.39 17.65 7.70
CA SER A 237 -17.39 18.91 8.44
C SER A 237 -16.15 19.02 9.34
N VAL A 238 -15.84 20.23 9.78
CA VAL A 238 -14.78 20.47 10.78
C VAL A 238 -15.18 19.76 12.08
N PRO A 239 -14.36 18.84 12.62
CA PRO A 239 -14.62 18.22 13.90
C PRO A 239 -14.74 19.28 15.01
N MET A 240 -15.74 19.14 15.88
CA MET A 240 -15.85 20.04 17.03
C MET A 240 -14.68 19.78 17.99
N LYS A 241 -13.95 20.84 18.35
CA LYS A 241 -12.92 20.81 19.39
C LYS A 241 -13.29 21.78 20.48
N THR A 242 -13.37 21.28 21.71
CA THR A 242 -13.61 22.12 22.88
C THR A 242 -12.31 22.83 23.23
N ARG A 243 -12.37 24.16 23.38
CA ARG A 243 -11.23 24.94 23.88
C ARG A 243 -10.86 24.40 25.26
N ARG A 244 -9.57 24.16 25.48
CA ARG A 244 -9.10 23.80 26.83
C ARG A 244 -9.10 25.09 27.65
N SER A 245 -10.05 25.25 28.55
CA SER A 245 -10.07 26.38 29.47
C SER A 245 -8.71 26.50 30.14
N GLN A 246 -8.05 27.65 29.99
CA GLN A 246 -6.91 28.01 30.83
C GLN A 246 -7.46 28.40 32.20
N GLU A 247 -7.67 27.40 33.07
CA GLU A 247 -7.81 27.49 34.53
C GLU A 247 -7.95 26.04 35.03
N ALA A 248 -7.19 25.52 35.99
CA ALA A 248 -6.71 26.17 37.21
C ALA A 248 -5.17 26.21 37.34
N SER A 249 -4.69 27.32 37.87
CA SER A 249 -3.52 27.40 38.74
C SER A 249 -3.39 26.16 39.64
N PRO A 250 -2.17 25.64 39.88
CA PRO A 250 -2.00 24.61 40.90
C PRO A 250 -2.49 25.19 42.23
N GLU A 251 -3.44 24.50 42.87
CA GLU A 251 -3.70 24.70 44.29
C GLU A 251 -2.35 24.60 45.03
N PRO A 252 -2.07 25.50 45.99
CA PRO A 252 -0.83 25.46 46.75
C PRO A 252 -0.72 24.09 47.44
N GLU A 253 0.42 23.42 47.20
CA GLU A 253 0.76 22.16 47.82
C GLU A 253 0.52 22.22 49.33
N GLU A 254 -0.41 21.40 49.83
CA GLU A 254 -0.44 21.07 51.24
C GLU A 254 0.90 20.41 51.61
N PRO A 255 1.54 20.83 52.72
CA PRO A 255 2.88 20.39 53.05
C PRO A 255 2.89 18.89 53.35
N TYR A 256 3.67 18.16 52.53
CA TYR A 256 4.08 16.78 52.72
C TYR A 256 4.40 16.46 54.18
N GLN A 257 3.56 15.67 54.84
CA GLN A 257 3.97 14.94 56.04
C GLN A 257 4.90 13.80 55.63
N ARG A 258 6.11 13.82 56.20
CA ARG A 258 7.12 12.77 56.10
C ARG A 258 6.54 11.40 56.49
N PRO A 259 6.81 10.33 55.71
CA PRO A 259 6.63 8.98 56.20
C PRO A 259 7.72 8.64 57.21
N ALA A 260 7.32 8.27 58.43
CA ALA A 260 8.19 7.62 59.41
C ALA A 260 8.42 6.13 59.02
N PRO A 261 9.57 5.53 59.39
CA PRO A 261 9.92 4.19 58.94
C PRO A 261 9.44 3.06 59.88
N LYS A 262 9.09 1.93 59.24
CA LYS A 262 9.09 0.50 59.67
C LYS A 262 8.44 0.07 61.01
N ARG A 263 7.50 -0.88 60.90
CA ARG A 263 7.33 -2.10 61.74
C ARG A 263 6.49 -3.11 60.95
N GLU A 264 7.10 -4.20 60.47
CA GLU A 264 7.18 -5.55 61.07
C GLU A 264 5.84 -6.34 60.96
N PRO A 265 5.86 -7.60 60.44
CA PRO A 265 4.66 -8.35 60.08
C PRO A 265 4.17 -9.31 61.19
N GLU A 266 2.98 -9.90 60.93
CA GLU A 266 2.25 -11.00 61.62
C GLU A 266 1.01 -10.56 62.45
N PRO A 267 0.00 -11.44 62.69
CA PRO A 267 -0.30 -12.77 62.11
C PRO A 267 -1.79 -12.98 61.70
N GLU A 268 -2.01 -14.10 61.01
CA GLU A 268 -3.20 -14.98 60.79
C GLU A 268 -4.62 -14.60 61.29
N GLU A 269 -5.60 -14.80 60.38
CA GLU A 269 -6.97 -15.41 60.47
C GLU A 269 -7.91 -15.10 61.67
N PRO A 270 -9.27 -15.09 61.55
CA PRO A 270 -10.08 -16.06 60.78
C PRO A 270 -11.40 -15.60 60.11
N VAL A 271 -11.79 -16.39 59.11
CA VAL A 271 -13.14 -16.90 58.73
C VAL A 271 -14.40 -16.07 59.05
N ALA A 272 -15.16 -15.70 58.01
CA ALA A 272 -16.61 -15.49 58.11
C ALA A 272 -17.37 -15.95 56.84
N ALA A 273 -18.22 -16.96 57.06
CA ALA A 273 -19.46 -17.40 56.42
C ALA A 273 -19.74 -17.23 54.90
N PRO A 274 -20.26 -18.28 54.23
CA PRO A 274 -20.76 -18.21 52.85
C PRO A 274 -22.15 -17.56 52.76
N GLU A 275 -22.31 -16.63 51.81
CA GLU A 275 -23.60 -16.06 51.43
C GLU A 275 -24.46 -17.05 50.61
N PRO A 276 -25.80 -16.98 50.74
CA PRO A 276 -26.74 -17.90 50.09
C PRO A 276 -26.87 -17.64 48.57
N PRO A 277 -27.21 -18.67 47.77
CA PRO A 277 -27.33 -18.54 46.32
C PRO A 277 -28.57 -17.71 45.92
N ALA A 278 -28.35 -16.75 45.02
CA ALA A 278 -29.40 -15.96 44.40
C ALA A 278 -30.31 -16.82 43.49
N PRO A 279 -31.63 -16.54 43.44
CA PRO A 279 -32.59 -17.32 42.69
C PRO A 279 -32.46 -17.15 41.17
N ALA A 280 -32.87 -18.21 40.47
CA ALA A 280 -32.76 -18.44 39.03
C ALA A 280 -33.44 -17.37 38.14
N PRO A 281 -32.90 -17.10 36.94
CA PRO A 281 -33.45 -16.14 36.00
C PRO A 281 -34.77 -16.64 35.38
N ALA A 282 -35.71 -15.70 35.21
CA ALA A 282 -36.98 -15.93 34.53
C ALA A 282 -36.76 -16.27 33.03
N PRO A 283 -37.60 -17.14 32.44
CA PRO A 283 -37.44 -17.56 31.05
C PRO A 283 -37.72 -16.43 30.05
N ALA A 284 -36.88 -16.43 29.00
CA ALA A 284 -36.88 -15.46 27.91
C ALA A 284 -38.17 -15.52 27.06
N PRO A 285 -38.63 -14.38 26.52
CA PRO A 285 -39.75 -14.35 25.57
C PRO A 285 -39.34 -14.98 24.23
N GLU A 286 -40.24 -15.80 23.69
CA GLU A 286 -40.08 -16.48 22.40
C GLU A 286 -39.93 -15.49 21.23
N PRO A 287 -38.94 -15.68 20.34
CA PRO A 287 -38.78 -14.84 19.15
C PRO A 287 -39.86 -15.17 18.11
N LYS A 288 -40.45 -14.11 17.56
CA LYS A 288 -41.39 -14.18 16.43
C LYS A 288 -40.74 -14.86 15.20
N PRO A 289 -41.51 -15.60 14.38
CA PRO A 289 -40.99 -16.24 13.18
C PRO A 289 -40.43 -15.21 12.20
N ALA A 290 -39.22 -15.47 11.70
CA ALA A 290 -38.59 -14.68 10.65
C ALA A 290 -39.37 -14.85 9.31
N PRO A 291 -39.53 -13.77 8.53
CA PRO A 291 -40.13 -13.85 7.20
C PRO A 291 -39.25 -14.68 6.25
N GLU A 292 -39.90 -15.44 5.36
CA GLU A 292 -39.24 -16.21 4.30
C GLU A 292 -38.32 -15.33 3.46
N PRO A 293 -37.07 -15.77 3.20
CA PRO A 293 -36.15 -15.03 2.34
C PRO A 293 -36.67 -15.04 0.89
N GLU A 294 -36.72 -13.85 0.28
CA GLU A 294 -36.93 -13.68 -1.14
C GLU A 294 -35.87 -14.47 -1.95
N PRO A 295 -36.25 -15.07 -3.09
CA PRO A 295 -35.36 -15.87 -3.91
C PRO A 295 -34.16 -15.05 -4.39
N GLU A 296 -32.95 -15.58 -4.14
CA GLU A 296 -31.70 -14.95 -4.55
C GLU A 296 -31.70 -14.68 -6.08
N PRO A 297 -31.35 -13.46 -6.51
CA PRO A 297 -31.16 -13.16 -7.92
C PRO A 297 -30.00 -14.01 -8.46
N GLY A 298 -30.26 -14.71 -9.57
CA GLY A 298 -29.30 -15.62 -10.19
C GLY A 298 -27.94 -14.96 -10.47
N PRO A 299 -26.85 -15.75 -10.47
CA PRO A 299 -25.49 -15.23 -10.59
C PRO A 299 -25.33 -14.42 -11.88
N ALA A 300 -24.88 -13.17 -11.71
CA ALA A 300 -24.56 -12.30 -12.83
C ALA A 300 -23.45 -12.94 -13.71
N PRO A 301 -23.54 -12.81 -15.05
CA PRO A 301 -22.55 -13.39 -15.95
C PRO A 301 -21.16 -12.84 -15.66
N ALA A 302 -20.17 -13.74 -15.62
CA ALA A 302 -18.78 -13.40 -15.35
C ALA A 302 -18.29 -12.32 -16.34
N PRO A 303 -17.60 -11.28 -15.86
CA PRO A 303 -17.09 -10.22 -16.74
C PRO A 303 -16.09 -10.80 -17.73
N ALA A 304 -16.23 -10.44 -19.01
CA ALA A 304 -15.30 -10.83 -20.05
C ALA A 304 -13.86 -10.40 -19.69
N PRO A 305 -12.84 -11.23 -19.98
CA PRO A 305 -11.46 -10.91 -19.66
C PRO A 305 -11.02 -9.65 -20.41
N ASP A 306 -10.63 -8.64 -19.63
CA ASP A 306 -10.17 -7.32 -20.09
C ASP A 306 -8.96 -7.48 -21.05
N GLU A 307 -9.03 -6.90 -22.26
CA GLU A 307 -8.00 -6.98 -23.30
C GLU A 307 -6.60 -6.56 -22.80
N ARG A 308 -6.56 -5.68 -21.79
CA ARG A 308 -5.32 -5.25 -21.14
C ARG A 308 -4.70 -6.35 -20.27
N SER A 309 -5.51 -7.20 -19.65
CA SER A 309 -5.04 -8.37 -18.89
C SER A 309 -4.44 -9.42 -19.83
N LEU A 310 -5.01 -9.59 -21.02
CA LEU A 310 -4.44 -10.45 -22.07
C LEU A 310 -3.11 -9.91 -22.61
N ALA A 311 -2.99 -8.59 -22.79
CA ALA A 311 -1.73 -7.97 -23.20
C ALA A 311 -0.61 -8.19 -22.16
N LEU A 312 -0.92 -8.02 -20.87
CA LEU A 312 0.03 -8.30 -19.78
C LEU A 312 0.40 -9.78 -19.70
N LEU A 313 -0.58 -10.68 -19.85
CA LEU A 313 -0.34 -12.12 -19.87
C LEU A 313 0.60 -12.50 -21.02
N ARG A 314 0.35 -11.97 -22.23
CA ARG A 314 1.25 -12.15 -23.38
C ARG A 314 2.67 -11.65 -23.10
N VAL A 315 2.83 -10.53 -22.42
CA VAL A 315 4.16 -10.03 -22.05
C VAL A 315 4.83 -10.94 -21.03
N LYS A 316 4.09 -11.43 -20.03
CA LYS A 316 4.62 -12.40 -19.06
C LYS A 316 5.06 -13.69 -19.77
N LYS A 317 4.24 -14.26 -20.66
CA LYS A 317 4.57 -15.44 -21.48
C LYS A 317 5.84 -15.24 -22.31
N ARG A 318 6.00 -14.06 -22.95
CA ARG A 318 7.20 -13.73 -23.74
C ARG A 318 8.49 -13.68 -22.93
N SER A 319 8.42 -13.38 -21.64
CA SER A 319 9.59 -13.33 -20.75
C SER A 319 9.99 -14.69 -20.17
N ARG A 320 9.12 -15.71 -20.31
CA ARG A 320 9.37 -17.06 -19.82
C ARG A 320 9.99 -17.91 -20.92
N GLY A 321 11.11 -18.54 -20.60
CA GLY A 321 11.73 -19.57 -21.43
C GLY A 321 11.19 -20.94 -21.06
N ILE A 322 10.65 -21.65 -22.05
CA ILE A 322 10.23 -23.05 -21.93
C ILE A 322 11.23 -23.89 -22.73
N LEU A 323 11.74 -24.94 -22.11
CA LEU A 323 12.60 -25.92 -22.75
C LEU A 323 11.83 -27.20 -23.00
N LEU A 324 11.71 -27.61 -24.27
CA LEU A 324 11.13 -28.88 -24.68
C LEU A 324 12.24 -29.92 -24.84
N ALA A 325 12.26 -30.90 -23.94
CA ALA A 325 13.12 -32.08 -23.98
C ALA A 325 12.32 -33.24 -24.58
N MET A 326 12.32 -33.29 -25.91
CA MET A 326 11.50 -34.22 -26.70
C MET A 326 12.29 -34.73 -27.92
N PRO A 327 12.08 -35.97 -28.37
CA PRO A 327 12.62 -36.44 -29.63
C PRO A 327 12.17 -35.55 -30.80
N ALA A 328 13.01 -35.46 -31.84
CA ALA A 328 12.61 -34.75 -33.04
C ALA A 328 11.42 -35.45 -33.72
N GLY A 329 10.31 -34.74 -33.89
CA GLY A 329 9.09 -35.30 -34.45
C GLY A 329 7.92 -34.33 -34.47
N PRO A 330 6.78 -34.74 -35.08
CA PRO A 330 5.61 -33.90 -35.24
C PRO A 330 5.01 -33.45 -33.91
N ASP A 331 5.07 -34.29 -32.87
CA ASP A 331 4.52 -33.96 -31.54
C ASP A 331 5.29 -32.81 -30.90
N ARG A 332 6.63 -32.83 -30.99
CA ARG A 332 7.49 -31.73 -30.51
C ARG A 332 7.16 -30.43 -31.26
N ASP A 333 7.02 -30.52 -32.57
CA ASP A 333 6.75 -29.35 -33.41
C ASP A 333 5.33 -28.80 -33.13
N ALA A 334 4.36 -29.67 -32.84
CA ALA A 334 3.00 -29.28 -32.45
C ALA A 334 2.99 -28.55 -31.10
N VAL A 335 3.65 -29.09 -30.07
CA VAL A 335 3.78 -28.43 -28.76
C VAL A 335 4.49 -27.08 -28.90
N ALA A 336 5.59 -27.05 -29.66
CA ALA A 336 6.35 -25.82 -29.89
C ALA A 336 5.53 -24.74 -30.60
N THR A 337 4.76 -25.14 -31.61
CA THR A 337 3.86 -24.26 -32.36
C THR A 337 2.74 -23.75 -31.47
N PHE A 338 2.08 -24.64 -30.73
CA PHE A 338 1.02 -24.27 -29.79
C PHE A 338 1.47 -23.23 -28.76
N LEU A 339 2.62 -23.47 -28.10
CA LEU A 339 3.17 -22.51 -27.13
C LEU A 339 3.56 -21.18 -27.80
N SER A 340 4.12 -21.23 -29.01
CA SER A 340 4.48 -20.01 -29.74
C SER A 340 3.25 -19.18 -30.13
N GLU A 341 2.17 -19.83 -30.59
CA GLU A 341 0.90 -19.20 -30.94
C GLU A 341 0.18 -18.61 -29.72
N ASP A 342 0.27 -19.30 -28.58
CA ASP A 342 -0.24 -18.82 -27.29
C ASP A 342 0.58 -17.65 -26.70
N GLY A 343 1.75 -17.37 -27.30
CA GLY A 343 2.52 -16.14 -27.06
C GLY A 343 3.79 -16.31 -26.24
N TYR A 344 4.28 -17.55 -26.05
CA TYR A 344 5.59 -17.80 -25.47
C TYR A 344 6.69 -17.40 -26.47
N GLY A 345 7.53 -16.45 -26.05
CA GLY A 345 8.54 -15.84 -26.93
C GLY A 345 9.87 -16.60 -26.99
N ARG A 346 10.06 -17.58 -26.10
CA ARG A 346 11.30 -18.34 -25.98
C ARG A 346 10.97 -19.81 -25.70
N VAL A 347 10.56 -20.51 -26.76
CA VAL A 347 10.44 -21.98 -26.76
C VAL A 347 11.72 -22.55 -27.33
N LEU A 348 12.49 -23.28 -26.52
CA LEU A 348 13.74 -23.91 -26.95
C LEU A 348 13.52 -25.40 -27.10
N LEU A 349 14.15 -25.99 -28.12
CA LEU A 349 14.02 -27.40 -28.45
C LEU A 349 15.34 -28.11 -28.17
N SER A 350 15.26 -29.28 -27.54
CA SER A 350 16.40 -30.17 -27.34
C SER A 350 15.98 -31.61 -27.57
N ASP A 351 16.66 -32.27 -28.51
CA ASP A 351 16.53 -33.69 -28.85
C ASP A 351 17.76 -34.52 -28.46
N THR A 352 18.82 -33.86 -27.99
CA THR A 352 20.07 -34.48 -27.52
C THR A 352 20.42 -33.95 -26.14
N LEU A 353 21.05 -34.79 -25.32
CA LEU A 353 21.48 -34.47 -23.96
C LEU A 353 22.48 -33.32 -23.95
N SER A 354 23.41 -33.29 -24.92
CA SER A 354 24.39 -32.20 -25.02
C SER A 354 23.72 -30.84 -25.25
N ASN A 355 22.76 -30.76 -26.17
CA ASN A 355 22.01 -29.53 -26.44
C ASN A 355 21.18 -29.12 -25.22
N LEU A 356 20.51 -30.08 -24.59
CA LEU A 356 19.72 -29.84 -23.39
C LEU A 356 20.55 -29.22 -22.27
N LEU A 357 21.72 -29.80 -21.96
CA LEU A 357 22.60 -29.28 -20.92
C LEU A 357 23.12 -27.88 -21.25
N GLU A 358 23.51 -27.63 -22.51
CA GLU A 358 23.94 -26.30 -22.95
C GLU A 358 22.83 -25.26 -22.82
N GLN A 359 21.57 -25.63 -23.09
CA GLN A 359 20.43 -24.72 -22.98
C GLN A 359 20.05 -24.42 -21.53
N VAL A 360 20.15 -25.41 -20.64
CA VAL A 360 19.83 -25.26 -19.23
C VAL A 360 20.86 -24.41 -18.49
N GLU A 361 22.13 -24.44 -18.91
CA GLU A 361 23.17 -23.54 -18.37
C GLU A 361 22.92 -22.07 -18.73
N LYS A 362 22.17 -21.80 -19.82
CA LYS A 362 21.82 -20.44 -20.21
C LYS A 362 20.72 -19.90 -19.29
N PRO A 363 20.87 -18.66 -18.76
CA PRO A 363 19.85 -18.08 -17.91
C PRO A 363 18.52 -17.88 -18.67
N GLY A 364 17.42 -18.01 -17.92
CA GLY A 364 16.07 -17.68 -18.40
C GLY A 364 15.23 -18.87 -18.87
N ILE A 365 15.63 -20.11 -18.57
CA ILE A 365 14.71 -21.26 -18.57
C ILE A 365 13.90 -21.22 -17.28
N HIS A 366 12.58 -21.30 -17.42
CA HIS A 366 11.63 -21.19 -16.32
C HIS A 366 10.77 -22.44 -16.17
N LEU A 367 10.72 -23.29 -17.19
CA LEU A 367 10.04 -24.58 -17.16
C LEU A 367 10.72 -25.52 -18.14
N ILE A 368 10.85 -26.79 -17.76
CA ILE A 368 11.33 -27.87 -18.63
C ILE A 368 10.17 -28.84 -18.82
N PHE A 369 9.78 -29.05 -20.07
CA PHE A 369 8.76 -30.02 -20.45
C PHE A 369 9.44 -31.24 -21.05
N VAL A 370 9.27 -32.40 -20.44
CA VAL A 370 9.88 -33.66 -20.84
C VAL A 370 8.79 -34.57 -21.39
N ASP A 371 8.90 -34.96 -22.65
CA ASP A 371 8.00 -35.92 -23.29
C ASP A 371 8.86 -36.91 -24.09
N GLY A 372 9.01 -38.12 -23.54
CA GLY A 372 9.91 -39.15 -24.09
C GLY A 372 11.41 -38.85 -23.90
N GLY A 373 11.77 -37.64 -23.45
CA GLY A 373 13.13 -37.22 -23.16
C GLY A 373 13.96 -36.86 -24.39
N VAL A 374 15.26 -37.11 -24.30
CA VAL A 374 16.23 -36.89 -25.39
C VAL A 374 16.78 -38.21 -25.88
N THR A 375 17.48 -38.19 -27.02
CA THR A 375 17.99 -39.39 -27.70
C THR A 375 18.77 -40.34 -26.77
N GLU A 376 19.55 -39.80 -25.86
CA GLU A 376 20.42 -40.55 -24.95
C GLU A 376 19.74 -40.94 -23.64
N LEU A 377 18.69 -40.25 -23.25
CA LEU A 377 18.15 -40.35 -21.89
C LEU A 377 16.68 -39.94 -21.84
N GLN A 378 15.85 -40.86 -21.35
CA GLN A 378 14.40 -40.76 -21.41
C GLN A 378 13.81 -40.49 -20.02
N ASP A 379 12.64 -39.86 -20.02
CA ASP A 379 11.70 -39.92 -18.90
C ASP A 379 12.29 -39.49 -17.54
N LEU A 380 11.98 -40.24 -16.48
CA LEU A 380 12.40 -39.96 -15.12
C LEU A 380 13.93 -39.94 -14.96
N ALA A 381 14.67 -40.72 -15.75
CA ALA A 381 16.13 -40.69 -15.70
C ALA A 381 16.65 -39.29 -16.06
N LEU A 382 15.98 -38.60 -16.99
CA LEU A 382 16.37 -37.27 -17.43
C LEU A 382 16.11 -36.24 -16.35
N ALA A 383 14.94 -36.33 -15.71
CA ALA A 383 14.62 -35.51 -14.54
C ALA A 383 15.64 -35.71 -13.41
N SER A 384 16.04 -36.95 -13.13
CA SER A 384 17.05 -37.29 -12.13
C SER A 384 18.42 -36.65 -12.43
N LEU A 385 18.86 -36.74 -13.69
CA LEU A 385 20.11 -36.11 -14.14
C LEU A 385 20.04 -34.58 -13.98
N LEU A 386 18.94 -33.96 -14.40
CA LEU A 386 18.72 -32.52 -14.27
C LEU A 386 18.76 -32.07 -12.81
N ARG A 387 18.13 -32.84 -11.91
CA ARG A 387 18.15 -32.59 -10.46
C ARG A 387 19.55 -32.63 -9.90
N HIS A 388 20.33 -33.63 -10.28
CA HIS A 388 21.70 -33.77 -9.81
C HIS A 388 22.63 -32.67 -10.35
N LYS A 389 22.34 -32.12 -11.54
CA LYS A 389 23.14 -31.05 -12.16
C LYS A 389 22.77 -29.66 -11.66
N LEU A 390 21.48 -29.37 -11.47
CA LEU A 390 20.99 -28.03 -11.17
C LEU A 390 20.69 -27.80 -9.69
N ALA A 391 20.57 -28.86 -8.89
CA ALA A 391 20.27 -28.81 -7.47
C ALA A 391 19.07 -27.90 -7.17
N GLU A 392 19.25 -26.86 -6.34
CA GLU A 392 18.20 -25.94 -5.92
C GLU A 392 17.79 -24.91 -7.00
N ALA A 393 18.59 -24.75 -8.05
CA ALA A 393 18.29 -23.83 -9.15
C ALA A 393 17.45 -24.47 -10.28
N MET A 394 16.99 -25.71 -10.08
CA MET A 394 16.22 -26.47 -11.05
C MET A 394 14.85 -25.81 -11.33
N PRO A 395 14.55 -25.44 -12.58
CA PRO A 395 13.20 -25.01 -12.96
C PRO A 395 12.19 -26.15 -12.76
N PRO A 396 10.88 -25.85 -12.60
CA PRO A 396 9.85 -26.88 -12.56
C PRO A 396 9.93 -27.78 -13.80
N VAL A 397 9.89 -29.08 -13.56
CA VAL A 397 9.87 -30.10 -14.61
C VAL A 397 8.47 -30.70 -14.70
N VAL A 398 7.90 -30.67 -15.91
CA VAL A 398 6.66 -31.38 -16.23
C VAL A 398 7.04 -32.61 -17.06
N LEU A 399 6.63 -33.79 -16.62
CA LEU A 399 6.99 -35.07 -17.23
C LEU A 399 5.74 -35.72 -17.86
N ALA A 400 5.76 -35.98 -19.17
CA ALA A 400 4.66 -36.59 -19.90
C ALA A 400 4.89 -38.08 -20.17
N GLU A 401 4.01 -38.93 -19.61
CA GLU A 401 4.19 -40.38 -19.53
C GLU A 401 2.96 -41.15 -20.05
N ALA A 402 3.20 -42.30 -20.68
CA ALA A 402 2.14 -43.13 -21.24
C ALA A 402 1.30 -43.83 -20.16
N SER A 403 1.89 -44.11 -19.01
CA SER A 403 1.22 -44.73 -17.87
C SER A 403 1.81 -44.22 -16.58
N VAL A 404 0.96 -44.06 -15.55
CA VAL A 404 1.38 -43.64 -14.23
C VAL A 404 1.15 -44.77 -13.25
N ASP A 405 2.24 -45.27 -12.67
CA ASP A 405 2.22 -46.22 -11.55
C ASP A 405 2.81 -45.58 -10.28
N ALA A 406 2.72 -46.31 -9.16
CA ALA A 406 3.19 -45.80 -7.88
C ALA A 406 4.71 -45.58 -7.83
N GLU A 407 5.48 -46.37 -8.57
CA GLU A 407 6.95 -46.26 -8.60
C GLU A 407 7.37 -44.98 -9.32
N LEU A 408 6.73 -44.68 -10.46
CA LEU A 408 6.92 -43.43 -11.18
C LEU A 408 6.58 -42.21 -10.34
N VAL A 409 5.45 -42.24 -9.61
CA VAL A 409 5.03 -41.10 -8.77
C VAL A 409 6.05 -40.85 -7.65
N LEU A 410 6.51 -41.91 -6.98
CA LEU A 410 7.52 -41.80 -5.92
C LEU A 410 8.85 -41.29 -6.49
N GLY A 411 9.30 -41.85 -7.61
CA GLY A 411 10.53 -41.41 -8.26
C GLY A 411 10.45 -39.97 -8.78
N ALA A 412 9.31 -39.55 -9.32
CA ALA A 412 9.04 -38.17 -9.74
C ALA A 412 9.15 -37.20 -8.55
N GLN A 413 8.59 -37.57 -7.39
CA GLN A 413 8.68 -36.78 -6.18
C GLN A 413 10.13 -36.66 -5.67
N GLU A 414 10.90 -37.74 -5.70
CA GLU A 414 12.32 -37.75 -5.29
C GLU A 414 13.20 -36.91 -6.22
N THR A 415 12.92 -36.94 -7.52
CA THR A 415 13.67 -36.18 -8.55
C THR A 415 13.25 -34.72 -8.65
N GLY A 416 12.16 -34.32 -7.96
CA GLY A 416 11.67 -32.94 -7.98
C GLY A 416 10.88 -32.59 -9.24
N VAL A 417 10.26 -33.58 -9.90
CA VAL A 417 9.26 -33.35 -10.94
C VAL A 417 8.06 -32.63 -10.32
N ALA A 418 7.66 -31.52 -10.94
CA ALA A 418 6.59 -30.67 -10.44
C ALA A 418 5.21 -31.22 -10.79
N GLN A 419 5.07 -31.86 -11.96
CA GLN A 419 3.83 -32.48 -12.41
C GLN A 419 4.08 -33.62 -13.39
N ILE A 420 3.26 -34.66 -13.30
CA ILE A 420 3.17 -35.74 -14.29
C ILE A 420 1.94 -35.50 -15.16
N LEU A 421 2.12 -35.57 -16.47
CA LEU A 421 1.07 -35.47 -17.48
C LEU A 421 0.87 -36.84 -18.12
N VAL A 422 -0.35 -37.33 -18.22
CA VAL A 422 -0.63 -38.67 -18.78
C VAL A 422 -0.93 -38.54 -20.27
N LYS A 423 -0.30 -39.38 -21.10
CA LYS A 423 -0.55 -39.44 -22.55
C LYS A 423 -1.74 -40.37 -22.88
N PRO A 424 -2.48 -40.09 -23.97
CA PRO A 424 -2.38 -38.89 -24.79
C PRO A 424 -2.89 -37.65 -24.03
N TYR A 425 -2.28 -36.51 -24.28
CA TYR A 425 -2.74 -35.21 -23.76
C TYR A 425 -3.08 -34.31 -24.94
N ASP A 426 -4.10 -33.48 -24.78
CA ASP A 426 -4.53 -32.52 -25.78
C ASP A 426 -3.83 -31.17 -25.56
N LEU A 427 -3.52 -30.48 -26.66
CA LEU A 427 -2.99 -29.11 -26.62
C LEU A 427 -4.16 -28.13 -26.53
N ASP A 428 -4.74 -28.05 -25.35
CA ASP A 428 -5.96 -27.28 -25.07
C ASP A 428 -5.79 -26.25 -23.95
N THR A 429 -6.90 -25.69 -23.48
CA THR A 429 -6.92 -24.72 -22.38
C THR A 429 -6.46 -25.29 -21.05
N GLU A 430 -6.62 -26.60 -20.80
CA GLU A 430 -6.14 -27.24 -19.58
C GLU A 430 -4.63 -27.39 -19.62
N PHE A 431 -4.06 -27.83 -20.76
CA PHE A 431 -2.62 -27.85 -20.98
C PHE A 431 -2.02 -26.45 -20.80
N GLN A 432 -2.64 -25.43 -21.42
CA GLN A 432 -2.20 -24.03 -21.27
C GLN A 432 -2.21 -23.59 -19.80
N ARG A 433 -3.31 -23.84 -19.07
CA ARG A 433 -3.44 -23.45 -17.67
C ARG A 433 -2.39 -24.12 -16.79
N MET A 434 -2.11 -25.39 -17.04
CA MET A 434 -1.08 -26.14 -16.33
C MET A 434 0.31 -25.51 -16.53
N ILE A 435 0.67 -25.15 -17.76
CA ILE A 435 1.93 -24.43 -18.03
C ILE A 435 1.93 -23.05 -17.35
N GLU A 436 0.82 -22.31 -17.38
CA GLU A 436 0.69 -21.01 -16.71
C GLU A 436 0.85 -21.10 -15.19
N GLU A 437 0.27 -22.11 -14.54
CA GLU A 437 0.37 -22.35 -13.10
C GLU A 437 1.83 -22.58 -12.68
N HIS A 438 2.57 -23.45 -13.37
CA HIS A 438 3.99 -23.70 -13.07
C HIS A 438 4.89 -22.50 -13.34
N LEU A 439 4.50 -21.60 -14.25
CA LEU A 439 5.21 -20.35 -14.54
C LEU A 439 4.80 -19.19 -13.62
N GLY A 440 3.84 -19.41 -12.71
CA GLY A 440 3.27 -18.41 -11.81
C GLY A 440 2.51 -17.31 -12.56
N LEU A 441 1.79 -17.68 -13.62
CA LEU A 441 0.99 -16.81 -14.46
C LEU A 441 -0.52 -16.95 -14.24
N GLY A 442 -0.96 -18.09 -13.68
CA GLY A 442 -2.35 -18.42 -13.37
C GLY A 442 -2.91 -17.81 -12.09
#